data_AF-A0A383A866-F1
#
_entry.id   AF-A0A383A866-F1
#
_cell.length_a   1.000
_cell.length_b   1.000
_cell.length_c   1.000
_cell.angle_alpha   90.00
_cell.angle_beta   90.00
_cell.angle_gamma   90.00
#
_symmetry.space_group_name_H-M   'P 1'
#
loop_
_entity.id
_entity.type
_entity.pdbx_description
1 polymer ?
#
loop_
_entity_poly.entity_id
_entity_poly.type
_entity_poly.pdbx_seq_one_letter_code
_entity_poly.pdbx_strand_id
1 'polypeptide(L)'
;DDDNDTVLDVDDAFPLDASEWLDTDGDGTGNNADTDDDGDGMSDAQEVLNGTDPLLTDSDSDGVNDDVDAFPLDATESLDTDGDGVGNNADTDDDDDGVLDVDDAYPLLEKVQVLTTFPSPLSVVPGSAGRTLTVSYDTDPTGLLTSGIGVSAYFDSSKLSFVSMTALLNGDLVGITNLPGYVLGDPNDEDGDSNTDLKATIAYASLSGEFPDTSDSWPVPLFQLEFDVDDYATGESSVNYVVSAAVGFTPYA
;
A
#
# COMPACT_ATOMS: atom_id res chain seq x y z
N ASP A 1 -2.77 43.66 39.60
CA ASP A 1 -4.11 43.09 39.57
C ASP A 1 -5.02 44.23 39.15
N ASP A 2 -4.95 44.57 37.87
CA ASP A 2 -5.60 45.73 37.27
C ASP A 2 -7.09 45.47 36.97
N ASP A 3 -7.51 44.21 36.87
CA ASP A 3 -8.88 43.78 36.63
C ASP A 3 -9.56 43.07 37.83
N ASN A 4 -8.82 42.78 38.90
CA ASN A 4 -9.27 42.21 40.19
C ASN A 4 -9.71 40.74 40.11
N ASP A 5 -9.04 39.92 39.31
CA ASP A 5 -9.31 38.49 39.14
C ASP A 5 -8.52 37.59 40.12
N THR A 6 -7.66 38.20 40.94
CA THR A 6 -6.75 37.60 41.93
C THR A 6 -5.39 37.14 41.44
N VAL A 7 -5.09 37.29 40.14
CA VAL A 7 -3.78 37.10 39.55
C VAL A 7 -3.05 38.47 39.50
N LEU A 8 -1.74 38.48 39.69
CA LEU A 8 -0.97 39.73 39.61
C LEU A 8 -0.63 40.00 38.14
N ASP A 9 -0.76 41.24 37.66
CA ASP A 9 -0.41 41.66 36.28
C ASP A 9 0.95 41.17 35.73
N VAL A 10 1.89 40.79 36.60
CA VAL A 10 3.21 40.26 36.20
C VAL A 10 3.20 38.77 35.87
N ASP A 11 2.19 38.05 36.35
CA ASP A 11 1.98 36.61 36.21
C ASP A 11 0.67 36.30 35.44
N ASP A 12 0.04 37.33 34.87
CA ASP A 12 -1.25 37.30 34.19
C ASP A 12 -1.05 37.57 32.69
N ALA A 13 -1.48 36.63 31.85
CA ALA A 13 -1.41 36.77 30.39
C ALA A 13 -2.35 37.87 29.85
N PHE A 14 -3.45 38.15 30.56
CA PHE A 14 -4.46 39.13 30.19
C PHE A 14 -4.77 40.12 31.34
N PRO A 15 -3.83 41.02 31.73
CA PRO A 15 -3.96 41.88 32.93
C PRO A 15 -5.15 42.85 33.00
N LEU A 16 -5.99 42.90 31.97
CA LEU A 16 -7.15 43.79 31.86
C LEU A 16 -8.46 43.03 31.63
N ASP A 17 -8.44 41.70 31.59
CA ASP A 17 -9.58 40.83 31.37
C ASP A 17 -9.75 39.85 32.54
N ALA A 18 -10.59 40.21 33.50
CA ALA A 18 -10.78 39.39 34.71
C ALA A 18 -11.42 38.00 34.47
N SER A 19 -11.74 37.64 33.22
CA SER A 19 -12.14 36.28 32.84
C SER A 19 -11.00 35.43 32.30
N GLU A 20 -9.81 35.97 32.05
CA GLU A 20 -8.69 35.25 31.45
C GLU A 20 -7.40 35.56 32.20
N TRP A 21 -6.58 34.55 32.50
CA TRP A 21 -5.30 34.74 33.20
C TRP A 21 -4.16 33.88 32.66
N LEU A 22 -4.48 32.83 31.92
CA LEU A 22 -3.55 31.87 31.33
C LEU A 22 -3.76 31.81 29.82
N ASP A 23 -2.66 31.61 29.11
CA ASP A 23 -2.55 31.44 27.65
C ASP A 23 -1.50 30.34 27.47
N THR A 24 -1.94 29.07 27.46
CA THR A 24 -1.03 27.92 27.54
C THR A 24 -0.22 27.77 26.25
N ASP A 25 -0.82 27.98 25.07
CA ASP A 25 -0.17 27.87 23.77
C ASP A 25 0.45 29.19 23.26
N GLY A 26 0.06 30.32 23.84
CA GLY A 26 0.59 31.65 23.53
C GLY A 26 -0.01 32.28 22.27
N ASP A 27 -1.19 31.86 21.83
CA ASP A 27 -1.84 32.38 20.62
C ASP A 27 -2.52 33.76 20.83
N GLY A 28 -2.70 34.15 22.09
CA GLY A 28 -3.34 35.40 22.50
C GLY A 28 -4.83 35.29 22.81
N THR A 29 -5.38 34.08 22.89
CA THR A 29 -6.68 33.72 23.46
C THR A 29 -6.46 33.09 24.82
N GLY A 30 -7.25 33.47 25.83
CA GLY A 30 -7.09 32.91 27.16
C GLY A 30 -7.80 31.57 27.29
N ASN A 31 -7.27 30.67 28.10
CA ASN A 31 -7.77 29.30 28.24
C ASN A 31 -9.27 29.17 28.56
N ASN A 32 -9.92 30.17 29.20
CA ASN A 32 -11.36 30.06 29.46
C ASN A 32 -12.22 30.33 28.21
N ALA A 33 -11.65 30.99 27.20
CA ALA A 33 -12.27 31.29 25.92
C ALA A 33 -11.70 30.49 24.75
N ASP A 34 -10.48 29.98 24.89
CA ASP A 34 -9.89 29.03 23.95
C ASP A 34 -10.65 27.71 23.96
N THR A 35 -10.53 26.97 22.88
CA THR A 35 -11.12 25.64 22.71
C THR A 35 -10.06 24.57 22.45
N ASP A 36 -8.79 24.95 22.38
CA ASP A 36 -7.60 24.14 22.12
C ASP A 36 -6.46 24.76 22.93
N ASP A 37 -6.51 24.56 24.24
CA ASP A 37 -5.71 25.28 25.23
C ASP A 37 -4.18 25.14 25.02
N ASP A 38 -3.70 24.02 24.48
CA ASP A 38 -2.29 23.76 24.24
C ASP A 38 -1.86 23.84 22.78
N GLY A 39 -2.81 24.02 21.86
CA GLY A 39 -2.59 24.27 20.45
C GLY A 39 -2.07 23.06 19.68
N ASP A 40 -2.35 21.84 20.13
CA ASP A 40 -1.97 20.61 19.44
C ASP A 40 -2.91 20.24 18.28
N GLY A 41 -4.10 20.85 18.22
CA GLY A 41 -5.10 20.63 17.19
C GLY A 41 -6.28 19.74 17.61
N MET A 42 -6.25 19.19 18.83
CA MET A 42 -7.38 18.54 19.49
C MET A 42 -8.07 19.53 20.44
N SER A 43 -9.40 19.66 20.35
CA SER A 43 -10.10 20.56 21.28
C SER A 43 -10.16 19.99 22.70
N ASP A 44 -10.19 20.86 23.72
CA ASP A 44 -10.30 20.45 25.14
C ASP A 44 -11.49 19.50 25.38
N ALA A 45 -12.58 19.70 24.63
CA ALA A 45 -13.77 18.87 24.72
C ALA A 45 -13.56 17.46 24.14
N GLN A 46 -12.75 17.33 23.09
CA GLN A 46 -12.32 16.04 22.53
C GLN A 46 -11.32 15.36 23.46
N GLU A 47 -10.38 16.11 24.01
CA GLU A 47 -9.38 15.56 24.91
C GLU A 47 -10.00 15.01 26.20
N VAL A 48 -10.92 15.76 26.80
CA VAL A 48 -11.71 15.27 27.95
C VAL A 48 -12.51 14.00 27.62
N LEU A 49 -12.94 13.84 26.36
CA LEU A 49 -13.64 12.63 25.91
C LEU A 49 -12.68 11.45 25.71
N ASN A 50 -11.48 11.71 25.19
CA ASN A 50 -10.44 10.73 24.90
C ASN A 50 -9.62 10.34 26.15
N GLY A 51 -9.65 11.19 27.19
CA GLY A 51 -8.93 11.01 28.45
C GLY A 51 -7.56 11.67 28.49
N THR A 52 -7.20 12.44 27.47
CA THR A 52 -5.99 13.26 27.38
C THR A 52 -6.13 14.57 28.18
N ASP A 53 -5.04 15.31 28.37
CA ASP A 53 -4.94 16.51 29.20
C ASP A 53 -4.90 17.78 28.34
N PRO A 54 -5.94 18.65 28.37
CA PRO A 54 -6.03 19.88 27.54
C PRO A 54 -4.92 20.91 27.68
N LEU A 55 -3.97 20.69 28.58
CA LEU A 55 -2.85 21.60 28.82
C LEU A 55 -1.52 21.01 28.36
N LEU A 56 -1.54 19.84 27.73
CA LEU A 56 -0.37 19.07 27.33
C LEU A 56 -0.57 18.50 25.93
N THR A 57 0.20 19.04 24.98
CA THR A 57 0.16 18.59 23.58
C THR A 57 0.51 17.11 23.37
N ASP A 58 0.95 16.41 24.41
CA ASP A 58 1.42 15.01 24.45
C ASP A 58 1.18 14.50 25.89
N SER A 59 0.06 13.81 26.08
CA SER A 59 -0.46 13.43 27.39
C SER A 59 0.33 12.34 28.09
N ASP A 60 0.97 11.44 27.35
CA ASP A 60 1.73 10.32 27.91
C ASP A 60 3.26 10.50 27.83
N SER A 61 3.69 11.57 27.18
CA SER A 61 5.08 12.03 27.07
C SER A 61 5.97 11.06 26.29
N ASP A 62 5.45 10.42 25.26
CA ASP A 62 6.20 9.54 24.35
C ASP A 62 6.90 10.31 23.20
N GLY A 63 6.48 11.55 22.97
CA GLY A 63 7.00 12.45 21.94
C GLY A 63 6.14 12.58 20.69
N VAL A 64 4.94 12.01 20.66
CA VAL A 64 3.90 12.17 19.63
C VAL A 64 2.74 12.97 20.24
N ASN A 65 2.18 13.90 19.45
CA ASN A 65 1.08 14.73 19.95
C ASN A 65 -0.24 13.96 19.97
N ASP A 66 -1.13 14.29 20.90
CA ASP A 66 -2.40 13.57 21.09
C ASP A 66 -3.29 13.59 19.84
N ASP A 67 -3.21 14.65 19.03
CA ASP A 67 -3.97 14.81 17.77
C ASP A 67 -3.58 13.81 16.67
N VAL A 68 -2.35 13.29 16.70
CA VAL A 68 -1.80 12.36 15.71
C VAL A 68 -1.39 11.00 16.28
N ASP A 69 -1.50 10.82 17.60
CA ASP A 69 -1.22 9.56 18.26
C ASP A 69 -2.44 8.61 18.21
N ALA A 70 -2.22 7.36 17.77
CA ALA A 70 -3.27 6.33 17.78
C ALA A 70 -3.59 5.83 19.21
N PHE A 71 -2.64 5.96 20.13
CA PHE A 71 -2.70 5.54 21.54
C PHE A 71 -2.18 6.65 22.47
N PRO A 72 -2.86 7.81 22.56
CA PRO A 72 -2.37 9.02 23.27
C PRO A 72 -2.28 8.89 24.81
N LEU A 73 -2.46 7.68 25.36
CA LEU A 73 -2.38 7.37 26.78
C LEU A 73 -1.46 6.16 27.06
N ASP A 74 -0.77 5.64 26.03
CA ASP A 74 0.18 4.53 26.13
C ASP A 74 1.50 4.92 25.49
N ALA A 75 2.43 5.43 26.31
CA ALA A 75 3.74 5.87 25.86
C ALA A 75 4.66 4.76 25.29
N THR A 76 4.14 3.57 25.06
CA THR A 76 4.82 2.47 24.37
C THR A 76 4.27 2.19 22.97
N GLU A 77 3.20 2.85 22.55
CA GLU A 77 2.56 2.68 21.24
C GLU A 77 2.14 4.04 20.69
N SER A 78 2.38 4.30 19.40
CA SER A 78 1.88 5.53 18.77
C SER A 78 1.38 5.36 17.33
N LEU A 79 1.50 4.15 16.78
CA LEU A 79 1.03 3.80 15.43
C LEU A 79 0.13 2.56 15.53
N ASP A 80 -0.92 2.57 14.72
CA ASP A 80 -1.88 1.47 14.48
C ASP A 80 -2.06 1.41 12.96
N THR A 81 -1.23 0.61 12.28
CA THR A 81 -1.05 0.70 10.82
C THR A 81 -2.24 0.10 10.05
N ASP A 82 -2.87 -0.94 10.58
CA ASP A 82 -4.06 -1.58 10.02
C ASP A 82 -5.38 -1.09 10.66
N GLY A 83 -5.31 -0.41 11.81
CA GLY A 83 -6.47 0.13 12.51
C GLY A 83 -7.25 -0.92 13.29
N ASP A 84 -6.61 -2.04 13.67
CA ASP A 84 -7.26 -3.12 14.41
C ASP A 84 -7.39 -2.83 15.93
N GLY A 85 -6.67 -1.79 16.40
CA GLY A 85 -6.63 -1.33 17.78
C GLY A 85 -5.49 -1.92 18.63
N VAL A 86 -4.53 -2.62 18.03
CA VAL A 86 -3.26 -3.06 18.61
C VAL A 86 -2.14 -2.21 18.02
N GLY A 87 -1.30 -1.63 18.88
CA GLY A 87 -0.21 -0.78 18.40
C GLY A 87 0.91 -1.59 17.76
N ASN A 88 1.60 -0.99 16.78
CA ASN A 88 2.65 -1.63 16.00
C ASN A 88 3.82 -2.23 16.83
N ASN A 89 4.10 -1.74 18.05
CA ASN A 89 5.15 -2.38 18.88
C ASN A 89 4.66 -3.68 19.54
N ALA A 90 3.35 -3.89 19.63
CA ALA A 90 2.69 -5.06 20.22
C ALA A 90 2.07 -6.00 19.17
N ASP A 91 1.73 -5.49 17.98
CA ASP A 91 1.29 -6.30 16.87
C ASP A 91 2.43 -7.16 16.30
N THR A 92 2.08 -8.26 15.65
CA THR A 92 2.99 -9.16 14.96
C THR A 92 2.72 -9.27 13.45
N ASP A 93 1.68 -8.59 12.98
CA ASP A 93 1.20 -8.50 11.59
C ASP A 93 0.72 -7.05 11.37
N ASP A 94 1.64 -6.09 11.47
CA ASP A 94 1.40 -4.64 11.56
C ASP A 94 0.49 -4.08 10.44
N ASP A 95 0.40 -4.76 9.30
CA ASP A 95 -0.44 -4.37 8.17
C ASP A 95 -1.53 -5.39 7.82
N ASP A 96 -1.80 -6.35 8.72
CA ASP A 96 -2.86 -7.36 8.66
C ASP A 96 -2.96 -8.09 7.31
N ASP A 97 -1.86 -8.20 6.56
CA ASP A 97 -1.82 -8.81 5.22
C ASP A 97 -1.80 -10.35 5.28
N GLY A 98 -1.64 -10.89 6.49
CA GLY A 98 -1.59 -12.32 6.81
C GLY A 98 -0.19 -12.90 6.81
N VAL A 99 0.86 -12.08 6.68
CA VAL A 99 2.28 -12.44 6.78
C VAL A 99 2.92 -11.68 7.94
N LEU A 100 3.23 -12.41 9.01
CA LEU A 100 3.89 -11.84 10.20
C LEU A 100 5.12 -10.97 9.86
N ASP A 101 5.34 -9.87 10.59
CA ASP A 101 6.40 -8.86 10.33
C ASP A 101 7.81 -9.47 10.20
N VAL A 102 8.04 -10.59 10.91
CA VAL A 102 9.32 -11.29 10.92
C VAL A 102 9.64 -11.99 9.59
N ASP A 103 8.59 -12.32 8.85
CA ASP A 103 8.62 -13.01 7.56
C ASP A 103 8.23 -12.07 6.41
N ASP A 104 7.74 -10.86 6.69
CA ASP A 104 7.37 -9.87 5.69
C ASP A 104 8.50 -8.86 5.36
N ALA A 105 8.64 -8.57 4.07
CA ALA A 105 9.61 -7.62 3.54
C ALA A 105 9.14 -6.16 3.66
N TYR A 106 7.84 -5.93 3.88
CA TYR A 106 7.23 -4.60 3.94
C TYR A 106 6.20 -4.45 5.07
N PRO A 107 6.55 -4.67 6.36
CA PRO A 107 5.58 -4.91 7.43
C PRO A 107 4.60 -3.77 7.76
N LEU A 108 4.67 -2.63 7.09
CA LEU A 108 3.84 -1.46 7.36
C LEU A 108 2.97 -1.10 6.14
N LEU A 109 2.84 -2.00 5.17
CA LEU A 109 2.23 -1.70 3.87
C LEU A 109 1.25 -2.79 3.51
N GLU A 110 -0.02 -2.52 3.84
CA GLU A 110 -1.23 -3.34 3.62
C GLU A 110 -1.52 -3.68 2.13
N LYS A 111 -0.58 -3.53 1.18
CA LYS A 111 -0.86 -3.55 -0.27
C LYS A 111 0.15 -4.34 -1.06
N VAL A 112 -0.09 -5.64 -1.17
CA VAL A 112 0.53 -6.49 -2.19
C VAL A 112 -0.21 -6.34 -3.52
N GLN A 113 0.54 -6.03 -4.59
CA GLN A 113 0.02 -6.15 -5.95
C GLN A 113 -0.16 -7.64 -6.27
N VAL A 114 -1.38 -8.15 -6.16
CA VAL A 114 -1.65 -9.56 -6.45
C VAL A 114 -1.98 -9.71 -7.92
N LEU A 115 -1.14 -10.44 -8.65
CA LEU A 115 -1.51 -10.95 -9.97
C LEU A 115 -2.25 -12.27 -9.81
N THR A 116 -3.50 -12.30 -10.27
CA THR A 116 -4.30 -13.52 -10.35
C THR A 116 -4.34 -13.99 -11.80
N THR A 117 -4.33 -15.32 -12.01
CA THR A 117 -4.41 -15.88 -13.36
C THR A 117 -5.55 -16.86 -13.53
N PHE A 118 -6.18 -16.80 -14.70
CA PHE A 118 -7.31 -17.65 -15.05
C PHE A 118 -7.12 -18.28 -16.44
N PRO A 119 -7.17 -19.62 -16.55
CA PRO A 119 -7.25 -20.60 -15.46
C PRO A 119 -5.88 -20.82 -14.79
N SER A 120 -5.85 -20.99 -13.47
CA SER A 120 -4.68 -21.45 -12.73
C SER A 120 -4.96 -22.81 -12.06
N PRO A 121 -4.13 -23.86 -12.27
CA PRO A 121 -3.06 -24.03 -13.27
C PRO A 121 -3.58 -24.33 -14.69
N LEU A 122 -2.70 -24.29 -15.70
CA LEU A 122 -3.06 -24.60 -17.08
C LEU A 122 -3.03 -26.12 -17.34
N SER A 123 -4.18 -26.70 -17.67
CA SER A 123 -4.24 -28.11 -18.08
C SER A 123 -3.60 -28.31 -19.46
N VAL A 124 -2.60 -29.19 -19.53
CA VAL A 124 -1.89 -29.49 -20.78
C VAL A 124 -2.55 -30.67 -21.50
N VAL A 125 -3.18 -30.36 -22.63
CA VAL A 125 -3.69 -31.36 -23.57
C VAL A 125 -2.71 -31.42 -24.73
N PRO A 126 -1.95 -32.52 -24.90
CA PRO A 126 -0.87 -32.58 -25.89
C PRO A 126 -1.31 -32.18 -27.30
N GLY A 127 -0.49 -31.33 -27.94
CA GLY A 127 -0.71 -30.78 -29.28
C GLY A 127 -1.80 -29.71 -29.37
N SER A 128 -2.32 -29.22 -28.23
CA SER A 128 -3.26 -28.10 -28.23
C SER A 128 -2.55 -26.79 -28.53
N ALA A 129 -3.06 -26.06 -29.52
CA ALA A 129 -2.57 -24.73 -29.86
C ALA A 129 -3.47 -23.63 -29.29
N GLY A 130 -2.90 -22.46 -29.03
CA GLY A 130 -3.63 -21.25 -28.64
C GLY A 130 -4.34 -21.35 -27.29
N ARG A 131 -3.73 -22.01 -26.31
CA ARG A 131 -4.21 -21.99 -24.92
C ARG A 131 -3.94 -20.60 -24.34
N THR A 132 -4.95 -19.98 -23.75
CA THR A 132 -4.81 -18.63 -23.20
C THR A 132 -4.86 -18.62 -21.68
N LEU A 133 -4.08 -17.71 -21.10
CA LEU A 133 -4.03 -17.42 -19.68
C LEU A 133 -4.27 -15.92 -19.49
N THR A 134 -5.35 -15.55 -18.82
CA THR A 134 -5.65 -14.15 -18.50
C THR A 134 -4.95 -13.80 -17.20
N VAL A 135 -4.10 -12.78 -17.23
CA VAL A 135 -3.47 -12.19 -16.05
C VAL A 135 -4.28 -10.98 -15.66
N SER A 136 -4.78 -11.02 -14.43
CA SER A 136 -5.59 -9.97 -13.82
C SER A 136 -4.85 -9.42 -12.60
N TYR A 137 -5.16 -8.19 -12.27
CA TYR A 137 -4.54 -7.44 -11.21
C TYR A 137 -5.56 -7.14 -10.14
N ASP A 138 -5.18 -7.37 -8.89
CA ASP A 138 -5.93 -7.02 -7.72
C ASP A 138 -5.17 -5.95 -6.92
N THR A 139 -5.88 -4.91 -6.50
CA THR A 139 -5.40 -4.02 -5.44
C THR A 139 -6.45 -3.95 -4.37
N ASP A 140 -6.06 -4.45 -3.22
CA ASP A 140 -6.77 -4.22 -1.99
C ASP A 140 -5.89 -3.34 -1.09
N PRO A 141 -6.37 -2.24 -0.50
CA PRO A 141 -7.41 -1.34 -1.00
C PRO A 141 -6.87 -0.23 -1.94
N THR A 142 -7.78 0.53 -2.53
CA THR A 142 -7.54 1.60 -3.53
C THR A 142 -6.45 2.62 -3.14
N GLY A 143 -5.79 3.24 -4.13
CA GLY A 143 -4.80 4.33 -3.91
C GLY A 143 -3.34 4.02 -4.25
N LEU A 144 -3.05 2.90 -4.91
CA LEU A 144 -1.72 2.61 -5.45
C LEU A 144 -1.37 3.62 -6.56
N LEU A 145 -0.45 4.56 -6.27
CA LEU A 145 0.05 5.59 -7.21
C LEU A 145 1.04 5.01 -8.24
N THR A 146 0.77 3.83 -8.78
CA THR A 146 1.63 3.24 -9.80
C THR A 146 1.21 3.71 -11.19
N SER A 147 2.18 4.15 -11.98
CA SER A 147 1.98 4.48 -13.40
C SER A 147 2.33 3.29 -14.31
N GLY A 148 2.80 2.17 -13.75
CA GLY A 148 3.15 0.98 -14.50
C GLY A 148 3.70 -0.18 -13.68
N ILE A 149 3.64 -1.37 -14.26
CA ILE A 149 4.07 -2.64 -13.67
C ILE A 149 4.99 -3.38 -14.64
N GLY A 150 6.09 -3.91 -14.12
CA GLY A 150 6.91 -4.91 -14.80
C GLY A 150 6.52 -6.30 -14.31
N VAL A 151 6.10 -7.17 -15.21
CA VAL A 151 5.71 -8.55 -14.90
C VAL A 151 6.62 -9.50 -15.64
N SER A 152 7.27 -10.41 -14.90
CA SER A 152 7.98 -11.55 -15.49
C SER A 152 7.13 -12.81 -15.30
N ALA A 153 6.69 -13.41 -16.40
CA ALA A 153 5.91 -14.63 -16.43
C ALA A 153 6.82 -15.83 -16.73
N TYR A 154 6.85 -16.82 -15.84
CA TYR A 154 7.72 -17.98 -15.87
C TYR A 154 6.93 -19.23 -16.24
N PHE A 155 7.47 -20.10 -17.09
CA PHE A 155 6.76 -21.29 -17.58
C PHE A 155 7.71 -22.45 -17.89
N ASP A 156 7.17 -23.66 -17.81
CA ASP A 156 7.85 -24.93 -18.10
C ASP A 156 7.93 -25.14 -19.62
N SER A 157 9.11 -24.92 -20.20
CA SER A 157 9.39 -25.04 -21.63
C SER A 157 9.30 -26.48 -22.15
N SER A 158 9.32 -27.48 -21.26
CA SER A 158 9.09 -28.88 -21.63
C SER A 158 7.62 -29.17 -21.95
N LYS A 159 6.71 -28.28 -21.55
CA LYS A 159 5.26 -28.43 -21.77
C LYS A 159 4.65 -27.32 -22.61
N LEU A 160 5.16 -26.10 -22.47
CA LEU A 160 4.56 -24.89 -23.04
C LEU A 160 5.54 -24.14 -23.93
N SER A 161 5.02 -23.61 -25.05
CA SER A 161 5.72 -22.67 -25.91
C SER A 161 4.95 -21.35 -25.95
N PHE A 162 5.60 -20.25 -25.57
CA PHE A 162 4.99 -18.93 -25.62
C PHE A 162 4.74 -18.48 -27.07
N VAL A 163 3.51 -18.05 -27.36
CA VAL A 163 3.06 -17.64 -28.70
C VAL A 163 2.93 -16.13 -28.77
N SER A 164 2.09 -15.54 -27.92
CA SER A 164 1.72 -14.13 -28.01
C SER A 164 1.22 -13.57 -26.68
N MET A 165 1.06 -12.24 -26.64
CA MET A 165 0.35 -11.54 -25.56
C MET A 165 -0.59 -10.51 -26.17
N THR A 166 -1.80 -10.40 -25.60
CA THR A 166 -2.80 -9.40 -25.96
C THR A 166 -3.14 -8.53 -24.76
N ALA A 167 -2.99 -7.21 -24.88
CA ALA A 167 -3.46 -6.27 -23.87
C ALA A 167 -5.00 -6.22 -23.83
N LEU A 168 -5.59 -6.20 -22.64
CA LEU A 168 -7.05 -6.20 -22.47
C LEU A 168 -7.62 -4.81 -22.13
N LEU A 169 -6.76 -3.88 -21.72
CA LEU A 169 -7.12 -2.50 -21.41
C LEU A 169 -6.87 -1.58 -22.60
N ASN A 170 -7.94 -0.98 -23.13
CA ASN A 170 -7.88 -0.12 -24.30
C ASN A 170 -7.38 1.28 -23.92
N GLY A 171 -6.22 1.67 -24.45
CA GLY A 171 -5.68 3.03 -24.30
C GLY A 171 -4.33 3.13 -23.60
N ASP A 172 -3.84 2.02 -23.02
CA ASP A 172 -2.57 1.98 -22.31
C ASP A 172 -1.44 1.39 -23.16
N LEU A 173 -0.21 1.81 -22.88
CA LEU A 173 0.97 1.31 -23.56
C LEU A 173 1.44 0.03 -22.88
N VAL A 174 1.18 -1.10 -23.55
CA VAL A 174 1.85 -2.35 -23.22
C VAL A 174 3.06 -2.50 -24.13
N GLY A 175 4.22 -2.16 -23.59
CA GLY A 175 5.49 -2.46 -24.23
C GLY A 175 5.87 -3.89 -23.90
N ILE A 176 5.56 -4.85 -24.76
CA ILE A 176 6.31 -6.11 -24.76
C ILE A 176 7.70 -5.74 -25.26
N THR A 177 8.69 -5.69 -24.38
CA THR A 177 10.05 -5.39 -24.82
C THR A 177 10.64 -6.52 -25.66
N ASN A 178 9.99 -7.68 -25.79
CA ASN A 178 10.59 -8.87 -26.35
C ASN A 178 9.56 -9.87 -26.93
N LEU A 179 9.42 -9.88 -28.25
CA LEU A 179 8.63 -10.84 -29.06
C LEU A 179 8.96 -12.31 -28.76
N PRO A 180 8.16 -13.32 -29.18
CA PRO A 180 8.41 -14.77 -28.98
C PRO A 180 9.81 -15.32 -29.33
N GLY A 181 10.70 -14.54 -29.97
CA GLY A 181 12.13 -14.86 -30.11
C GLY A 181 13.04 -14.40 -28.96
N TYR A 182 12.48 -13.85 -27.88
CA TYR A 182 13.21 -13.20 -26.78
C TYR A 182 12.72 -13.62 -25.39
N VAL A 183 12.13 -14.81 -25.29
CA VAL A 183 11.99 -15.52 -24.01
C VAL A 183 13.39 -15.81 -23.47
N LEU A 184 13.62 -15.53 -22.19
CA LEU A 184 14.92 -15.73 -21.55
C LEU A 184 14.89 -17.01 -20.72
N GLY A 185 16.05 -17.63 -20.52
CA GLY A 185 16.18 -18.68 -19.52
C GLY A 185 16.00 -18.13 -18.11
N ASP A 186 15.52 -18.97 -17.21
CA ASP A 186 15.56 -18.76 -15.77
C ASP A 186 16.59 -19.70 -15.10
N PRO A 187 17.90 -19.40 -15.21
CA PRO A 187 18.93 -20.24 -14.60
C PRO A 187 19.09 -20.02 -13.10
N ASN A 188 18.44 -18.98 -12.53
CA ASN A 188 18.62 -18.57 -11.15
C ASN A 188 17.40 -18.86 -10.28
N ASP A 189 16.34 -19.47 -10.84
CA ASP A 189 15.11 -19.80 -10.12
C ASP A 189 14.48 -18.53 -9.52
N GLU A 190 14.30 -17.51 -10.37
CA GLU A 190 13.88 -16.18 -9.94
C GLU A 190 12.43 -16.17 -9.40
N ASP A 191 11.61 -17.17 -9.77
CA ASP A 191 10.26 -17.39 -9.26
C ASP A 191 10.17 -18.49 -8.18
N GLY A 192 11.27 -19.18 -7.88
CA GLY A 192 11.34 -20.25 -6.88
C GLY A 192 10.68 -21.58 -7.28
N ASP A 193 10.29 -21.75 -8.55
CA ASP A 193 9.80 -23.01 -9.11
C ASP A 193 10.80 -23.59 -10.11
N SER A 194 11.60 -24.55 -9.67
CA SER A 194 12.59 -25.23 -10.53
C SER A 194 12.03 -25.92 -11.79
N ASN A 195 10.70 -26.05 -11.97
CA ASN A 195 10.10 -26.57 -13.19
C ASN A 195 9.90 -25.51 -14.27
N THR A 196 9.84 -24.23 -13.92
CA THR A 196 9.69 -23.11 -14.85
C THR A 196 11.07 -22.60 -15.26
N ASP A 197 11.50 -22.96 -16.47
CA ASP A 197 12.88 -22.75 -16.92
C ASP A 197 13.03 -21.59 -17.92
N LEU A 198 11.91 -20.99 -18.34
CA LEU A 198 11.85 -19.87 -19.25
C LEU A 198 10.97 -18.74 -18.70
N LYS A 199 11.31 -17.49 -19.03
CA LYS A 199 10.56 -16.29 -18.66
C LYS A 199 10.27 -15.34 -19.82
N ALA A 200 9.07 -14.78 -19.84
CA ALA A 200 8.65 -13.67 -20.68
C ALA A 200 8.44 -12.42 -19.82
N THR A 201 9.11 -11.31 -20.14
CA THR A 201 8.99 -10.05 -19.39
C THR A 201 8.09 -9.07 -20.13
N ILE A 202 7.14 -8.49 -19.39
CA ILE A 202 6.06 -7.65 -19.85
C ILE A 202 6.16 -6.34 -19.08
N ALA A 203 6.22 -5.21 -19.79
CA ALA A 203 6.09 -3.90 -19.17
C ALA A 203 4.73 -3.31 -19.57
N TYR A 204 3.94 -2.98 -18.56
CA TYR A 204 2.67 -2.30 -18.72
C TYR A 204 2.79 -0.91 -18.10
N ALA A 205 2.45 0.13 -18.83
CA ALA A 205 2.40 1.49 -18.32
C ALA A 205 1.09 2.16 -18.74
N SER A 206 0.43 2.80 -17.78
CA SER A 206 -0.73 3.63 -18.04
C SER A 206 -0.29 4.89 -18.77
N LEU A 207 -0.95 5.20 -19.90
CA LEU A 207 -0.71 6.45 -20.61
C LEU A 207 -1.37 7.66 -19.94
N SER A 208 -2.42 7.42 -19.17
CA SER A 208 -3.15 8.46 -18.42
C SER A 208 -2.50 8.78 -17.06
N GLY A 209 -1.49 8.00 -16.64
CA GLY A 209 -0.79 8.20 -15.36
C GLY A 209 -1.51 7.60 -14.15
N GLU A 210 -2.71 7.06 -14.35
CA GLU A 210 -3.50 6.36 -13.34
C GLU A 210 -3.64 4.91 -13.77
N PHE A 211 -3.28 3.97 -12.89
CA PHE A 211 -3.57 2.56 -13.10
C PHE A 211 -5.10 2.34 -13.09
N PRO A 212 -5.66 1.37 -13.83
CA PRO A 212 -7.09 1.11 -13.79
C PRO A 212 -7.56 0.71 -12.39
N ASP A 213 -8.15 1.67 -11.67
CA ASP A 213 -8.92 1.47 -10.45
C ASP A 213 -10.41 1.56 -10.81
N THR A 214 -10.97 0.44 -11.27
CA THR A 214 -12.42 0.33 -11.41
C THR A 214 -12.95 -0.37 -10.17
N SER A 215 -13.22 0.41 -9.13
CA SER A 215 -13.57 0.01 -7.76
C SER A 215 -14.72 -1.00 -7.59
N ASP A 216 -15.40 -1.44 -8.65
CA ASP A 216 -16.54 -2.36 -8.61
C ASP A 216 -16.34 -3.70 -9.35
N SER A 217 -15.16 -4.00 -9.91
CA SER A 217 -14.96 -5.26 -10.68
C SER A 217 -13.55 -5.85 -10.62
N TRP A 218 -13.05 -6.04 -9.40
CA TRP A 218 -11.79 -6.75 -9.14
C TRP A 218 -11.94 -8.28 -9.27
N PRO A 219 -10.90 -9.01 -9.73
CA PRO A 219 -9.62 -8.49 -10.25
C PRO A 219 -9.76 -7.96 -11.69
N VAL A 220 -9.00 -6.92 -12.03
CA VAL A 220 -9.06 -6.25 -13.34
C VAL A 220 -8.17 -6.99 -14.36
N PRO A 221 -8.71 -7.51 -15.48
CA PRO A 221 -7.90 -8.17 -16.50
C PRO A 221 -6.93 -7.19 -17.17
N LEU A 222 -5.62 -7.46 -17.10
CA LEU A 222 -4.59 -6.62 -17.69
C LEU A 222 -4.22 -7.06 -19.11
N PHE A 223 -3.85 -8.33 -19.24
CA PHE A 223 -3.40 -8.92 -20.50
C PHE A 223 -3.65 -10.43 -20.53
N GLN A 224 -3.63 -11.00 -21.73
CA GLN A 224 -3.78 -12.43 -21.97
C GLN A 224 -2.53 -12.97 -22.65
N LEU A 225 -1.95 -14.03 -22.09
CA LEU A 225 -0.83 -14.78 -22.68
C LEU A 225 -1.37 -15.96 -23.48
N GLU A 226 -0.73 -16.27 -24.60
CA GLU A 226 -1.06 -17.41 -25.45
C GLU A 226 0.11 -18.39 -25.48
N PHE A 227 -0.19 -19.68 -25.30
CA PHE A 227 0.76 -20.78 -25.32
C PHE A 227 0.29 -21.92 -26.24
N ASP A 228 1.25 -22.56 -26.90
CA ASP A 228 1.08 -23.87 -27.52
C ASP A 228 1.59 -24.95 -26.57
N VAL A 229 0.96 -26.13 -26.59
CA VAL A 229 1.30 -27.28 -25.75
C VAL A 229 2.09 -28.29 -26.56
N ASP A 230 3.21 -28.77 -26.03
CA ASP A 230 4.01 -29.81 -26.67
C ASP A 230 3.18 -31.09 -26.94
N ASP A 231 3.45 -31.74 -28.08
CA ASP A 231 2.73 -32.94 -28.54
C ASP A 231 2.85 -34.13 -27.58
N TYR A 232 3.82 -34.12 -26.66
CA TYR A 232 4.10 -35.19 -25.72
C TYR A 232 3.92 -34.77 -24.25
N ALA A 233 3.53 -33.52 -23.99
CA ALA A 233 3.26 -33.03 -22.64
C ALA A 233 2.10 -33.80 -21.98
N THR A 234 2.18 -34.00 -20.67
CA THR A 234 1.11 -34.63 -19.87
C THR A 234 0.91 -33.92 -18.54
N GLY A 235 -0.33 -33.90 -18.05
CA GLY A 235 -0.66 -33.39 -16.71
C GLY A 235 -1.10 -31.92 -16.70
N GLU A 236 -0.57 -31.16 -15.76
CA GLU A 236 -0.79 -29.71 -15.60
C GLU A 236 0.56 -28.97 -15.69
N SER A 237 0.49 -27.69 -16.04
CA SER A 237 1.63 -26.77 -16.01
C SER A 237 1.23 -25.51 -15.24
N SER A 238 2.14 -25.06 -14.38
CA SER A 238 2.11 -23.72 -13.79
C SER A 238 2.63 -22.70 -14.80
N VAL A 239 2.14 -21.46 -14.64
CA VAL A 239 2.81 -20.25 -15.10
C VAL A 239 2.88 -19.35 -13.88
N ASN A 240 4.09 -19.02 -13.43
CA ASN A 240 4.32 -18.21 -12.23
C ASN A 240 4.67 -16.78 -12.62
N TYR A 241 4.65 -15.88 -11.64
CA TYR A 241 4.84 -14.45 -11.88
C TYR A 241 5.70 -13.81 -10.80
N VAL A 242 6.61 -12.94 -11.24
CA VAL A 242 7.28 -11.97 -10.37
C VAL A 242 6.87 -10.57 -10.82
N VAL A 243 6.47 -9.76 -9.85
CA VAL A 243 6.09 -8.36 -10.06
C VAL A 243 7.25 -7.46 -9.65
N SER A 244 7.53 -6.46 -10.48
CA SER A 244 8.42 -5.36 -10.16
C SER A 244 7.67 -4.04 -10.35
N ALA A 245 7.54 -3.25 -9.28
CA ALA A 245 6.97 -1.92 -9.36
C ALA A 245 7.96 -1.01 -10.11
N ALA A 246 7.51 -0.38 -11.20
CA ALA A 246 8.30 0.64 -11.88
C ALA A 246 8.05 1.99 -11.20
N VAL A 247 8.84 2.34 -10.18
CA VAL A 247 8.91 3.73 -9.72
C VAL A 247 9.61 4.54 -10.81
N GLY A 248 8.88 5.45 -11.47
CA GLY A 248 9.48 6.49 -12.30
C GLY A 248 9.82 6.08 -13.74
N PHE A 249 8.90 5.45 -14.48
CA PHE A 249 9.02 5.38 -15.93
C PHE A 249 8.86 6.78 -16.54
N THR A 250 9.96 7.52 -16.74
CA THR A 250 9.98 8.69 -17.62
C THR A 250 10.11 8.17 -19.06
N PRO A 251 9.06 8.25 -19.92
CA PRO A 251 9.23 7.89 -21.32
C PRO A 251 10.23 8.85 -21.96
N TYR A 252 11.31 8.30 -22.53
CA TYR A 252 12.15 9.07 -23.45
C TYR A 252 11.34 9.38 -24.71
N ALA A 253 11.25 10.67 -25.03
CA ALA A 253 10.64 11.21 -26.24
C ALA A 253 11.34 10.78 -27.53
#